data_AF-A0A937TJS0-F1
#
_entry.id   AF-A0A937TJS0-F1
#
_cell.length_a   1.000
_cell.length_b   1.000
_cell.length_c   1.000
_cell.angle_alpha   90.00
_cell.angle_beta   90.00
_cell.angle_gamma   90.00
#
_symmetry.space_group_name_H-M   'P 1'
#
loop_
_entity.id
_entity.type
_entity.pdbx_description
1 polymer ?
#
loop_
_entity_poly.entity_id
_entity_poly.type
_entity_poly.pdbx_seq_one_letter_code
_entity_poly.pdbx_strand_id
1 'polypeptide(L)'
;MKKSVILLVLAIISVIAVNAQPPQAFKYQAVVRDNSGEILQNQSVGIRISIHDSTSVGTIIYQETFSETTNQFGLVNLEIGTGTPTIGTFTGIDWSSNSKFIETEIDPLGGIAYVSLGTSELQSVPYALYSDRSKHAAWEKAGNEIFYNDGYVGIGTSLPGTNLHIQKSNNEIVRLQSESLNGWMSFYNSNGYIGYWGPYNGENDIDIGTGASNNIGKLHLVTKATPRMTIDETGNVGIGTTTPNAYLHVNDRIRVGEDPTYGNVFGELIHEGGGNGFKINANAGGGWADMHFQTDGNTRMFIESGGSVGIGTTSPGPRLTVKSSGYTGGMNVLADDDDRIFRVRQSSSGAGGVYVYDNADNATIAIAGDGNSYFNSGNVGIGTSSPSSKLDVRGNITIRSATTGSIVMELGTGLDYAEGFNVSNSNTIEPGTILCIDPENPGKLKISENPYDKTVAGIVAGANGLGSGVRLGTQEFDCDVALAGRVYCNTIATNENIEPGDLLTTSSVPGYAMKVTDFENAHGAILGKAMESLEKGKKGQILVLVTLH
;
A
#
# COMPACT_ATOMS: atom_id res chain seq x y z
N MET A 1 -79.12 11.28 -39.17
CA MET A 1 -78.85 12.73 -39.38
C MET A 1 -79.69 13.66 -38.48
N LYS A 2 -81.02 13.48 -38.33
CA LYS A 2 -81.85 14.42 -37.53
C LYS A 2 -81.57 14.47 -36.02
N LYS A 3 -81.17 13.36 -35.37
CA LYS A 3 -80.85 13.32 -33.92
C LYS A 3 -79.50 13.96 -33.56
N SER A 4 -78.52 13.89 -34.46
CA SER A 4 -77.18 14.45 -34.27
C SER A 4 -77.15 15.98 -34.38
N VAL A 5 -78.02 16.57 -35.21
CA VAL A 5 -78.16 18.02 -35.35
C VAL A 5 -78.83 18.64 -34.11
N ILE A 6 -79.83 17.97 -33.53
CA ILE A 6 -80.50 18.44 -32.30
C ILE A 6 -79.53 18.41 -31.10
N LEU A 7 -78.68 17.38 -30.99
CA LEU A 7 -77.65 17.32 -29.94
C LEU A 7 -76.58 18.41 -30.10
N LEU A 8 -76.19 18.73 -31.34
CA LEU A 8 -75.23 19.79 -31.63
C LEU A 8 -75.81 21.18 -31.34
N VAL A 9 -77.08 21.42 -31.66
CA VAL A 9 -77.78 22.68 -31.35
C VAL A 9 -77.98 22.86 -29.84
N LEU A 10 -78.32 21.79 -29.10
CA LEU A 10 -78.40 21.82 -27.63
C LEU A 10 -77.02 22.02 -26.97
N ALA A 11 -75.96 21.41 -27.50
CA ALA A 11 -74.59 21.62 -27.02
C ALA A 11 -74.11 23.07 -27.28
N ILE A 12 -74.43 23.65 -28.44
CA ILE A 12 -74.11 25.05 -28.76
C ILE A 12 -74.91 26.01 -27.88
N ILE A 13 -76.20 25.74 -27.61
CA ILE A 13 -77.03 26.57 -26.71
C ILE A 13 -76.55 26.48 -25.25
N SER A 14 -76.04 25.33 -24.80
CA SER A 14 -75.46 25.20 -23.44
C SER A 14 -74.10 25.90 -23.25
N VAL A 15 -73.36 26.15 -24.33
CA VAL A 15 -72.06 26.86 -24.29
C VAL A 15 -72.25 28.39 -24.34
N ILE A 16 -73.41 28.88 -24.75
CA ILE A 16 -73.70 30.32 -24.85
C ILE A 16 -74.38 30.88 -23.58
N ALA A 17 -74.92 30.03 -22.70
CA ALA A 17 -75.75 30.45 -21.57
C ALA A 17 -75.10 30.35 -20.17
N VAL A 18 -73.77 30.35 -20.06
CA VAL A 18 -73.10 30.45 -18.75
C VAL A 18 -71.94 31.45 -18.81
N ASN A 19 -72.29 32.73 -18.89
CA ASN A 19 -71.42 33.81 -18.44
C ASN A 19 -72.01 34.35 -17.14
N ALA A 20 -71.62 33.77 -16.01
CA ALA A 20 -71.86 34.39 -14.71
C ALA A 20 -70.86 35.55 -14.56
N GLN A 21 -71.10 36.66 -15.26
CA GLN A 21 -70.41 37.90 -14.96
C GLN A 21 -71.08 38.52 -13.73
N PRO A 22 -70.32 39.03 -12.75
CA PRO A 22 -70.91 39.79 -11.66
C PRO A 22 -71.75 40.92 -12.26
N PRO A 23 -72.94 41.21 -11.71
CA PRO A 23 -73.80 42.29 -12.21
C PRO A 23 -72.96 43.56 -12.39
N GLN A 24 -72.98 44.15 -13.60
CA GLN A 24 -72.23 45.37 -13.93
C GLN A 24 -72.96 46.60 -13.41
N ALA A 25 -73.33 46.58 -12.13
CA ALA A 25 -74.05 47.64 -11.48
C ALA A 25 -73.98 47.56 -9.95
N PHE A 26 -74.25 48.66 -9.27
CA PHE A 26 -74.47 48.68 -7.82
C PHE A 26 -75.74 49.45 -7.45
N LYS A 27 -76.33 49.11 -6.31
CA LYS A 27 -77.58 49.72 -5.83
C LYS A 27 -77.32 51.09 -5.20
N TYR A 28 -78.19 52.05 -5.51
CA TYR A 28 -78.25 53.37 -4.89
C TYR A 28 -79.69 53.72 -4.57
N GLN A 29 -79.93 54.31 -3.39
CA GLN A 29 -81.28 54.65 -2.93
C GLN A 29 -81.27 56.09 -2.41
N ALA A 30 -82.25 56.89 -2.83
CA ALA A 30 -82.37 58.28 -2.42
C ALA A 30 -83.83 58.67 -2.17
N VAL A 31 -84.03 59.66 -1.30
CA VAL A 31 -85.33 60.30 -1.06
C VAL A 31 -85.31 61.67 -1.73
N VAL A 32 -86.23 61.87 -2.67
CA VAL A 32 -86.35 63.11 -3.43
C VAL A 32 -87.27 64.08 -2.72
N ARG A 33 -86.81 65.33 -2.61
CA ARG A 33 -87.54 66.45 -2.01
C ARG A 33 -87.58 67.65 -2.97
N ASP A 34 -88.60 68.47 -2.82
CA ASP A 34 -88.68 69.77 -3.50
C ASP A 34 -87.82 70.83 -2.80
N ASN A 35 -87.81 72.04 -3.36
CA ASN A 35 -87.03 73.17 -2.84
C ASN A 35 -87.56 73.72 -1.49
N SER A 36 -88.73 73.28 -1.04
CA SER A 36 -89.29 73.57 0.28
C SER A 36 -88.99 72.45 1.30
N GLY A 37 -88.33 71.36 0.87
CA GLY A 37 -87.98 70.21 1.69
C GLY A 37 -89.06 69.14 1.79
N GLU A 38 -90.21 69.33 1.11
CA GLU A 38 -91.30 68.37 1.07
C GLU A 38 -90.97 67.22 0.12
N ILE A 39 -91.38 66.00 0.45
CA ILE A 39 -91.10 64.83 -0.39
C ILE A 39 -91.94 64.86 -1.68
N LEU A 40 -91.33 64.56 -2.82
CA LEU A 40 -92.05 64.38 -4.08
C LEU A 40 -92.65 62.98 -4.10
N GLN A 41 -93.94 62.82 -3.83
CA GLN A 41 -94.60 61.50 -3.73
C GLN A 41 -95.22 61.08 -5.06
N ASN A 42 -95.00 59.82 -5.48
CA ASN A 42 -95.63 59.24 -6.69
C ASN A 42 -95.45 60.08 -7.95
N GLN A 43 -94.30 60.74 -8.08
CA GLN A 43 -94.00 61.70 -9.14
C GLN A 43 -92.84 61.22 -9.99
N SER A 44 -92.96 61.41 -11.31
CA SER A 44 -91.86 61.14 -12.24
C SER A 44 -90.75 62.17 -12.04
N VAL A 45 -89.52 61.69 -11.88
CA VAL A 45 -88.31 62.51 -11.70
C VAL A 45 -87.23 62.03 -12.67
N GLY A 46 -86.48 62.98 -13.22
CA GLY A 46 -85.31 62.69 -14.05
C GLY A 46 -84.08 62.68 -13.15
N ILE A 47 -83.27 61.63 -13.19
CA ILE A 47 -82.04 61.55 -12.38
C ILE A 47 -80.85 61.35 -13.31
N ARG A 48 -79.76 62.07 -13.06
CA ARG A 48 -78.48 61.88 -13.74
C ARG A 48 -77.41 61.56 -12.70
N ILE A 49 -76.65 60.52 -12.98
CA ILE A 49 -75.51 60.08 -12.17
C ILE A 49 -74.24 60.29 -12.97
N SER A 50 -73.26 60.96 -12.38
CA SER A 50 -71.92 61.15 -12.96
C SER A 50 -70.87 60.56 -12.02
N ILE A 51 -69.87 59.88 -12.58
CA ILE A 51 -68.70 59.39 -11.86
C ILE A 51 -67.49 60.23 -12.25
N HIS A 52 -66.91 60.92 -11.27
CA HIS A 52 -65.69 61.69 -11.42
C HIS A 52 -64.48 60.86 -10.99
N ASP A 53 -63.37 61.04 -11.68
CA ASP A 53 -62.09 60.45 -11.30
C ASP A 53 -61.24 61.41 -10.45
N SER A 54 -60.48 60.85 -9.51
CA SER A 54 -59.46 61.48 -8.67
C SER A 54 -59.96 62.51 -7.63
N THR A 55 -60.90 63.39 -7.98
CA THR A 55 -61.45 64.42 -7.07
C THR A 55 -62.95 64.63 -7.30
N SER A 56 -63.63 65.30 -6.36
CA SER A 56 -65.08 65.58 -6.43
C SER A 56 -65.51 66.53 -7.55
N VAL A 57 -64.56 67.16 -8.25
CA VAL A 57 -64.80 68.02 -9.44
C VAL A 57 -63.91 67.55 -10.61
N GLY A 58 -63.46 66.29 -10.56
CA GLY A 58 -62.60 65.70 -11.57
C GLY A 58 -63.31 65.46 -12.90
N THR A 59 -62.60 64.86 -13.86
CA THR A 59 -63.20 64.54 -15.16
C THR A 59 -64.30 63.49 -14.99
N ILE A 60 -65.46 63.70 -15.62
CA ILE A 60 -66.53 62.71 -15.67
C ILE A 60 -66.10 61.58 -16.60
N ILE A 61 -65.88 60.40 -16.03
CA ILE A 61 -65.47 59.20 -16.78
C ILE A 61 -66.66 58.31 -17.15
N TYR A 62 -67.78 58.48 -16.44
CA TYR A 62 -69.04 57.80 -16.74
C TYR A 62 -70.21 58.68 -16.34
N GLN A 63 -71.25 58.71 -17.17
CA GLN A 63 -72.49 59.41 -16.87
C GLN A 63 -73.68 58.63 -17.44
N GLU A 64 -74.76 58.54 -16.68
CA GLU A 64 -76.00 57.91 -17.11
C GLU A 64 -77.24 58.65 -16.58
N THR A 65 -78.36 58.41 -17.25
CA THR A 65 -79.66 59.01 -16.92
C THR A 65 -80.71 57.95 -16.63
N PHE A 66 -81.63 58.30 -15.72
CA PHE A 66 -82.77 57.50 -15.30
C PHE A 66 -84.05 58.36 -15.33
N SER A 67 -85.18 57.73 -15.60
CA SER A 67 -86.51 58.34 -15.54
C SER A 67 -87.40 57.46 -14.65
N GLU A 68 -87.37 57.73 -13.34
CA GLU A 68 -88.01 56.90 -12.33
C GLU A 68 -89.20 57.63 -11.70
N THR A 69 -90.15 56.88 -11.13
CA THR A 69 -91.24 57.44 -10.33
C THR A 69 -90.97 57.23 -8.85
N THR A 70 -90.97 58.30 -8.07
CA THR A 70 -90.81 58.22 -6.60
C THR A 70 -91.98 57.45 -5.98
N ASN A 71 -91.79 56.80 -4.83
CA ASN A 71 -92.92 56.17 -4.11
C ASN A 71 -93.63 57.14 -3.15
N GLN A 72 -94.60 56.64 -2.36
CA GLN A 72 -95.33 57.42 -1.34
C GLN A 72 -94.45 58.10 -0.27
N PHE A 73 -93.17 57.72 -0.17
CA PHE A 73 -92.19 58.30 0.76
C PHE A 73 -91.13 59.16 0.03
N GLY A 74 -91.29 59.41 -1.27
CA GLY A 74 -90.31 60.14 -2.09
C GLY A 74 -89.09 59.30 -2.50
N LEU A 75 -89.10 57.99 -2.27
CA LEU A 75 -87.94 57.12 -2.48
C LEU A 75 -87.79 56.68 -3.94
N VAL A 76 -86.56 56.65 -4.43
CA VAL A 76 -86.14 56.02 -5.70
C VAL A 76 -85.09 54.95 -5.44
N ASN A 77 -85.16 53.85 -6.19
CA ASN A 77 -84.16 52.78 -6.17
C ASN A 77 -83.49 52.72 -7.54
N LEU A 78 -82.20 53.03 -7.57
CA LEU A 78 -81.41 53.01 -8.79
C LEU A 78 -80.44 51.83 -8.77
N GLU A 79 -80.14 51.32 -9.96
CA GLU A 79 -79.07 50.36 -10.20
C GLU A 79 -78.08 51.00 -11.16
N ILE A 80 -77.08 51.66 -10.58
CA ILE A 80 -76.09 52.47 -11.27
C ILE A 80 -75.25 51.55 -12.15
N GLY A 81 -75.18 51.82 -13.45
CA GLY A 81 -74.61 50.96 -14.48
C GLY A 81 -75.65 50.36 -15.45
N THR A 82 -76.95 50.53 -15.16
CA THR A 82 -78.06 50.03 -16.01
C THR A 82 -78.91 51.14 -16.63
N GLY A 83 -78.63 52.41 -16.33
CA GLY A 83 -79.33 53.55 -16.90
C GLY A 83 -78.99 53.76 -18.38
N THR A 84 -79.47 54.86 -18.96
CA THR A 84 -79.07 55.22 -20.33
C THR A 84 -77.76 56.01 -20.27
N PRO A 85 -76.60 55.45 -20.68
CA PRO A 85 -75.32 56.13 -20.58
C PRO A 85 -75.26 57.31 -21.57
N THR A 86 -74.79 58.45 -21.08
CA THR A 86 -74.57 59.68 -21.87
C THR A 86 -73.09 59.97 -22.06
N ILE A 87 -72.21 59.49 -21.16
CA ILE A 87 -70.75 59.57 -21.26
C ILE A 87 -70.15 58.23 -20.82
N GLY A 88 -69.23 57.68 -21.61
CA GLY A 88 -68.52 56.44 -21.27
C GLY A 88 -69.43 55.21 -21.18
N THR A 89 -68.87 54.11 -20.66
CA THR A 89 -69.59 52.86 -20.37
C THR A 89 -69.21 52.38 -18.98
N PHE A 90 -70.14 51.80 -18.23
CA PHE A 90 -69.88 51.38 -16.84
C PHE A 90 -68.73 50.36 -16.73
N THR A 91 -68.63 49.43 -17.68
CA THR A 91 -67.53 48.45 -17.81
C THR A 91 -66.17 49.06 -18.14
N GLY A 92 -66.16 50.30 -18.66
CA GLY A 92 -64.94 51.03 -19.03
C GLY A 92 -64.31 51.79 -17.86
N ILE A 93 -64.97 51.84 -16.70
CA ILE A 93 -64.44 52.49 -15.50
C ILE A 93 -63.32 51.63 -14.93
N ASP A 94 -62.11 52.19 -14.82
CA ASP A 94 -61.04 51.57 -14.03
C ASP A 94 -61.27 51.84 -12.53
N TRP A 95 -61.85 50.85 -11.86
CA TRP A 95 -62.08 50.88 -10.41
C TRP A 95 -60.82 50.64 -9.57
N SER A 96 -59.68 50.27 -10.18
CA SER A 96 -58.46 49.87 -9.46
C SER A 96 -57.50 51.02 -9.16
N SER A 97 -57.67 52.16 -9.82
CA SER A 97 -56.83 53.35 -9.69
C SER A 97 -57.65 54.55 -9.23
N ASN A 98 -57.06 55.44 -8.43
CA ASN A 98 -57.65 56.70 -7.93
C ASN A 98 -58.99 56.55 -7.15
N SER A 99 -59.30 57.53 -6.30
CA SER A 99 -60.63 57.63 -5.68
C SER A 99 -61.69 57.97 -6.73
N LYS A 100 -62.88 57.37 -6.61
CA LYS A 100 -64.03 57.64 -7.47
C LYS A 100 -65.08 58.41 -6.69
N PHE A 101 -65.68 59.40 -7.34
CA PHE A 101 -66.71 60.25 -6.74
C PHE A 101 -68.00 60.16 -7.54
N ILE A 102 -69.13 60.02 -6.84
CA ILE A 102 -70.47 60.01 -7.43
C ILE A 102 -71.13 61.37 -7.23
N GLU A 103 -71.51 62.02 -8.35
CA GLU A 103 -72.38 63.19 -8.38
C GLU A 103 -73.80 62.75 -8.73
N THR A 104 -74.78 63.25 -7.96
CA THR A 104 -76.20 62.97 -8.18
C THR A 104 -76.92 64.26 -8.56
N GLU A 105 -77.65 64.25 -9.67
CA GLU A 105 -78.37 65.41 -10.18
C GLU A 105 -79.81 65.04 -10.49
N ILE A 106 -80.74 65.98 -10.32
CA ILE A 106 -82.18 65.71 -10.45
C ILE A 106 -82.94 66.79 -11.20
N ASP A 107 -83.92 66.38 -12.00
CA ASP A 107 -85.01 67.20 -12.53
C ASP A 107 -86.33 66.78 -11.83
N PRO A 108 -86.84 67.61 -10.90
CA PRO A 108 -88.09 67.34 -10.18
C PRO A 108 -89.32 67.15 -11.05
N LEU A 109 -89.31 67.67 -12.29
CA LEU A 109 -90.43 67.61 -13.23
C LEU A 109 -90.34 66.40 -14.19
N GLY A 110 -89.32 65.54 -14.02
CA GLY A 110 -89.15 64.37 -14.88
C GLY A 110 -88.45 64.65 -16.22
N GLY A 111 -87.93 65.86 -16.42
CA GLY A 111 -87.25 66.27 -17.65
C GLY A 111 -85.73 66.06 -17.62
N ILE A 112 -85.02 66.94 -18.33
CA ILE A 112 -83.55 66.92 -18.49
C ILE A 112 -82.87 68.18 -17.92
N ALA A 113 -83.60 69.02 -17.18
CA ALA A 113 -83.08 70.23 -16.55
C ALA A 113 -82.55 69.91 -15.14
N TYR A 114 -81.45 69.18 -15.10
CA TYR A 114 -80.89 68.64 -13.86
C TYR A 114 -80.26 69.73 -12.97
N VAL A 115 -80.48 69.60 -11.66
CA VAL A 115 -79.83 70.36 -10.59
C VAL A 115 -78.98 69.40 -9.75
N SER A 116 -77.71 69.75 -9.52
CA SER A 116 -76.80 68.92 -8.72
C SER A 116 -77.16 68.95 -7.23
N LEU A 117 -77.24 67.75 -6.62
CA LEU A 117 -77.49 67.55 -5.20
C LEU A 117 -76.18 67.35 -4.41
N GLY A 118 -75.03 67.36 -5.11
CA GLY A 118 -73.69 67.24 -4.53
C GLY A 118 -72.94 65.97 -4.97
N THR A 119 -71.66 65.96 -4.63
CA THR A 119 -70.70 64.92 -5.00
C THR A 119 -70.08 64.29 -3.75
N SER A 120 -70.03 62.95 -3.71
CA SER A 120 -69.46 62.18 -2.59
C SER A 120 -68.49 61.10 -3.06
N GLU A 121 -67.49 60.76 -2.25
CA GLU A 121 -66.55 59.67 -2.57
C GLU A 121 -67.22 58.29 -2.41
N LEU A 122 -67.02 57.39 -3.37
CA LEU A 122 -67.45 56.00 -3.29
C LEU A 122 -66.49 55.21 -2.38
N GLN A 123 -66.99 54.76 -1.24
CA GLN A 123 -66.24 53.91 -0.31
C GLN A 123 -66.41 52.43 -0.64
N SER A 124 -65.39 51.61 -0.38
CA SER A 124 -65.40 50.17 -0.62
C SER A 124 -66.46 49.44 0.22
N VAL A 125 -67.23 48.54 -0.40
CA VAL A 125 -68.17 47.64 0.29
C VAL A 125 -67.46 46.38 0.83
N PRO A 126 -67.99 45.68 1.85
CA PRO A 126 -67.32 44.50 2.43
C PRO A 126 -66.96 43.38 1.45
N TYR A 127 -67.76 43.17 0.40
CA TYR A 127 -67.45 42.20 -0.67
C TYR A 127 -66.22 42.63 -1.50
N ALA A 128 -66.07 43.93 -1.77
CA ALA A 128 -64.88 44.47 -2.44
C ALA A 128 -63.61 44.36 -1.56
N LEU A 129 -63.76 44.51 -0.23
CA LEU A 129 -62.68 44.25 0.74
C LEU A 129 -62.30 42.76 0.80
N TYR A 130 -63.23 41.84 0.49
CA TYR A 130 -62.93 40.41 0.39
C TYR A 130 -62.20 40.06 -0.92
N SER A 131 -62.53 40.71 -2.05
CA SER A 131 -61.76 40.56 -3.28
C SER A 131 -60.32 41.10 -3.16
N ASP A 132 -60.08 42.09 -2.29
CA ASP A 132 -58.72 42.52 -1.94
C ASP A 132 -57.93 41.43 -1.19
N ARG A 133 -58.59 40.64 -0.33
CA ARG A 133 -57.98 39.46 0.30
C ARG A 133 -57.70 38.31 -0.67
N SER A 134 -58.47 38.20 -1.75
CA SER A 134 -58.33 37.17 -2.79
C SER A 134 -57.08 37.35 -3.66
N LYS A 135 -56.36 38.46 -3.49
CA LYS A 135 -55.05 38.73 -4.08
C LYS A 135 -53.92 37.85 -3.48
N HIS A 136 -54.16 37.23 -2.32
CA HIS A 136 -53.22 36.32 -1.66
C HIS A 136 -53.36 34.87 -2.18
N ALA A 137 -53.09 34.64 -3.48
CA ALA A 137 -52.49 33.37 -3.84
C ALA A 137 -51.10 33.34 -3.20
N ALA A 138 -50.65 32.21 -2.64
CA ALA A 138 -49.40 32.09 -1.87
C ALA A 138 -48.10 32.54 -2.59
N TRP A 139 -48.21 32.94 -3.85
CA TRP A 139 -47.18 33.62 -4.64
C TRP A 139 -47.79 34.91 -5.20
N GLU A 140 -47.64 36.01 -4.48
CA GLU A 140 -47.96 37.33 -5.03
C GLU A 140 -46.86 37.74 -6.01
N LYS A 141 -47.23 38.44 -7.09
CA LYS A 141 -46.30 39.21 -7.92
C LYS A 141 -45.81 40.43 -7.13
N ALA A 142 -45.19 40.19 -5.98
CA ALA A 142 -44.57 41.21 -5.14
C ALA A 142 -43.18 41.54 -5.72
N GLY A 143 -43.15 42.18 -6.89
CA GLY A 143 -41.94 42.67 -7.56
C GLY A 143 -41.58 41.98 -8.88
N ASN A 144 -40.65 42.59 -9.61
CA ASN A 144 -40.17 42.18 -10.95
C ASN A 144 -39.37 40.86 -10.98
N GLU A 145 -39.39 40.08 -9.91
CA GLU A 145 -38.38 39.04 -9.67
C GLU A 145 -38.93 37.65 -9.38
N ILE A 146 -40.26 37.46 -9.31
CA ILE A 146 -40.90 36.14 -9.22
C ILE A 146 -41.86 36.00 -10.39
N PHE A 147 -41.72 34.92 -11.16
CA PHE A 147 -42.47 34.65 -12.37
C PHE A 147 -43.14 33.28 -12.27
N TYR A 148 -44.43 33.22 -12.58
CA TYR A 148 -45.15 31.96 -12.75
C TYR A 148 -45.50 31.81 -14.23
N ASN A 149 -45.00 30.75 -14.85
CA ASN A 149 -45.25 30.46 -16.26
C ASN A 149 -45.49 28.95 -16.46
N ASP A 150 -46.66 28.59 -17.00
CA ASP A 150 -47.02 27.20 -17.35
C ASP A 150 -46.82 26.17 -16.22
N GLY A 151 -47.03 26.57 -14.96
CA GLY A 151 -46.84 25.69 -13.79
C GLY A 151 -45.45 25.73 -13.16
N TYR A 152 -44.49 26.44 -13.75
CA TYR A 152 -43.14 26.62 -13.23
C TYR A 152 -42.99 27.94 -12.47
N VAL A 153 -42.14 27.92 -11.44
CA VAL A 153 -41.77 29.09 -10.66
C VAL A 153 -40.35 29.52 -11.03
N GLY A 154 -40.23 30.73 -11.57
CA GLY A 154 -38.96 31.41 -11.81
C GLY A 154 -38.69 32.44 -10.72
N ILE A 155 -37.49 32.46 -10.13
CA ILE A 155 -37.02 33.53 -9.24
C ILE A 155 -35.82 34.21 -9.92
N GLY A 156 -36.02 35.45 -10.37
CA GLY A 156 -35.06 36.23 -11.13
C GLY A 156 -34.99 35.90 -12.63
N THR A 157 -35.88 35.03 -13.14
CA THR A 157 -36.01 34.72 -14.56
C THR A 157 -37.48 34.55 -14.96
N SER A 158 -37.85 35.15 -16.10
CA SER A 158 -39.19 35.05 -16.68
C SER A 158 -39.41 33.81 -17.54
N LEU A 159 -38.34 33.05 -17.82
CA LEU A 159 -38.37 31.84 -18.63
C LEU A 159 -37.86 30.65 -17.80
N PRO A 160 -38.63 30.20 -16.78
CA PRO A 160 -38.25 29.03 -16.00
C PRO A 160 -38.17 27.78 -16.91
N GLY A 161 -37.04 27.07 -16.87
CA GLY A 161 -36.82 25.85 -17.67
C GLY A 161 -37.21 24.55 -16.95
N THR A 162 -37.65 24.64 -15.70
CA THR A 162 -38.07 23.52 -14.85
C THR A 162 -38.97 24.06 -13.73
N ASN A 163 -39.57 23.17 -12.93
CA ASN A 163 -40.55 23.50 -11.88
C ASN A 163 -40.11 24.64 -10.94
N LEU A 164 -38.81 24.69 -10.61
CA LEU A 164 -38.20 25.81 -9.88
C LEU A 164 -36.91 26.23 -10.60
N HIS A 165 -36.89 27.42 -11.19
CA HIS A 165 -35.70 28.00 -11.82
C HIS A 165 -35.29 29.28 -11.10
N ILE A 166 -34.18 29.26 -10.37
CA ILE A 166 -33.64 30.44 -9.68
C ILE A 166 -32.42 30.93 -10.44
N GLN A 167 -32.47 32.17 -10.92
CA GLN A 167 -31.41 32.80 -11.69
C GLN A 167 -31.19 34.23 -11.19
N LYS A 168 -30.02 34.49 -10.59
CA LYS A 168 -29.63 35.80 -10.05
C LYS A 168 -28.16 36.08 -10.32
N SER A 169 -27.80 37.37 -10.33
CA SER A 169 -26.42 37.84 -10.50
C SER A 169 -25.63 37.94 -9.19
N ASN A 170 -26.28 37.70 -8.04
CA ASN A 170 -25.62 37.71 -6.74
C ASN A 170 -24.83 36.40 -6.51
N ASN A 171 -23.79 36.45 -5.68
CA ASN A 171 -22.97 35.28 -5.35
C ASN A 171 -23.77 34.19 -4.60
N GLU A 172 -24.66 34.59 -3.68
CA GLU A 172 -25.58 33.66 -3.00
C GLU A 172 -26.90 33.62 -3.76
N ILE A 173 -27.17 32.50 -4.42
CA ILE A 173 -28.40 32.30 -5.21
C ILE A 173 -29.51 31.66 -4.37
N VAL A 174 -29.15 30.77 -3.44
CA VAL A 174 -30.09 30.06 -2.55
C VAL A 174 -29.48 29.97 -1.15
N ARG A 175 -30.24 30.39 -0.13
CA ARG A 175 -29.94 30.14 1.29
C ARG A 175 -31.03 29.27 1.88
N LEU A 176 -30.65 28.16 2.51
CA LEU A 176 -31.55 27.29 3.25
C LEU A 176 -31.03 27.24 4.68
N GLN A 177 -31.78 27.83 5.60
CA GLN A 177 -31.39 27.98 7.00
C GLN A 177 -32.47 27.38 7.91
N SER A 178 -32.03 26.62 8.90
CA SER A 178 -32.87 26.16 10.01
C SER A 178 -32.41 26.82 11.30
N GLU A 179 -33.35 27.05 12.22
CA GLU A 179 -33.03 27.42 13.60
C GLU A 179 -32.64 26.19 14.44
N SER A 180 -32.88 24.98 13.93
CA SER A 180 -32.41 23.73 14.54
C SER A 180 -30.95 23.48 14.17
N LEU A 181 -30.17 23.00 15.14
CA LEU A 181 -28.80 22.52 14.90
C LEU A 181 -28.76 21.35 13.89
N ASN A 182 -29.86 20.59 13.77
CA ASN A 182 -29.97 19.44 12.86
C ASN A 182 -30.88 19.73 11.67
N GLY A 183 -30.82 20.92 11.07
CA GLY A 183 -31.60 21.21 9.87
C GLY A 183 -31.03 20.53 8.62
N TRP A 184 -31.81 19.72 7.89
CA TRP A 184 -31.37 19.08 6.64
C TRP A 184 -32.35 19.28 5.48
N MET A 185 -31.82 19.22 4.26
CA MET A 185 -32.59 19.02 3.04
C MET A 185 -32.76 17.53 2.81
N SER A 186 -33.99 17.06 2.56
CA SER A 186 -34.27 15.64 2.30
C SER A 186 -34.59 15.38 0.83
N PHE A 187 -34.19 14.20 0.35
CA PHE A 187 -34.45 13.75 -1.01
C PHE A 187 -35.31 12.49 -0.99
N TYR A 188 -36.40 12.51 -1.76
CA TYR A 188 -37.37 11.41 -1.89
C TYR A 188 -37.57 11.03 -3.35
N ASN A 189 -37.90 9.77 -3.59
CA ASN A 189 -38.49 9.31 -4.85
C ASN A 189 -39.72 8.43 -4.57
N SER A 190 -40.24 7.77 -5.59
CA SER A 190 -41.37 6.83 -5.47
C SER A 190 -41.10 5.65 -4.52
N ASN A 191 -39.83 5.36 -4.22
CA ASN A 191 -39.41 4.30 -3.29
C ASN A 191 -39.21 4.83 -1.86
N GLY A 192 -39.46 6.13 -1.62
CA GLY A 192 -39.37 6.76 -0.30
C GLY A 192 -38.09 7.59 -0.13
N TYR A 193 -37.61 7.64 1.11
CA TYR A 193 -36.48 8.48 1.51
C TYR A 193 -35.16 7.94 0.96
N ILE A 194 -34.42 8.77 0.20
CA ILE A 194 -33.15 8.41 -0.44
C ILE A 194 -31.99 8.84 0.44
N GLY A 195 -31.99 10.10 0.87
CA GLY A 195 -30.84 10.72 1.50
C GLY A 195 -31.05 12.19 1.81
N TYR A 196 -30.00 12.84 2.26
CA TYR A 196 -30.04 14.21 2.74
C TYR A 196 -28.75 14.96 2.48
N TRP A 197 -28.86 16.29 2.52
CA TRP A 197 -27.75 17.23 2.71
C TRP A 197 -28.01 18.03 3.98
N GLY A 198 -27.06 18.06 4.91
CA GLY A 198 -27.23 18.72 6.20
C GLY A 198 -26.01 18.57 7.11
N PRO A 199 -26.05 19.08 8.34
CA PRO A 199 -24.94 18.92 9.28
C PRO A 199 -24.93 17.51 9.90
N TYR A 200 -23.74 17.02 10.23
CA TYR A 200 -23.59 15.79 11.01
C TYR A 200 -23.88 16.07 12.48
N ASN A 201 -25.03 15.61 13.00
CA ASN A 201 -25.42 15.75 14.42
C ASN A 201 -25.33 17.18 15.01
N GLY A 202 -25.46 18.21 14.17
CA GLY A 202 -25.35 19.60 14.58
C GLY A 202 -23.92 20.11 14.80
N GLU A 203 -22.92 19.33 14.40
CA GLU A 203 -21.53 19.77 14.28
C GLU A 203 -21.32 20.70 13.08
N ASN A 204 -20.14 21.30 12.97
CA ASN A 204 -19.77 22.22 11.88
C ASN A 204 -19.38 21.51 10.56
N ASP A 205 -19.71 20.22 10.43
CA ASP A 205 -19.43 19.40 9.25
C ASP A 205 -20.63 19.34 8.31
N ILE A 206 -20.42 19.00 7.03
CA ILE A 206 -21.49 18.75 6.07
C ILE A 206 -21.56 17.29 5.68
N ASP A 207 -22.73 16.70 5.86
CA ASP A 207 -23.09 15.39 5.35
C ASP A 207 -23.72 15.50 3.96
N ILE A 208 -23.25 14.63 3.08
CA ILE A 208 -23.89 14.32 1.80
C ILE A 208 -23.99 12.81 1.74
N GLY A 209 -25.19 12.25 1.89
CA GLY A 209 -25.30 10.81 2.03
C GLY A 209 -26.70 10.23 1.89
N THR A 210 -26.75 8.91 1.92
CA THR A 210 -27.99 8.14 2.02
C THR A 210 -28.54 8.20 3.44
N GLY A 211 -29.86 8.17 3.58
CA GLY A 211 -30.49 8.26 4.88
C GLY A 211 -30.38 6.97 5.70
N ALA A 212 -30.52 7.05 7.02
CA ALA A 212 -30.45 5.89 7.93
C ALA A 212 -31.48 4.78 7.63
N SER A 213 -32.55 5.07 6.87
CA SER A 213 -33.55 4.08 6.46
C SER A 213 -33.29 3.50 5.05
N ASN A 214 -32.24 3.94 4.36
CA ASN A 214 -31.88 3.51 3.01
C ASN A 214 -30.75 2.48 3.04
N ASN A 215 -31.09 1.21 3.28
CA ASN A 215 -30.13 0.11 3.46
C ASN A 215 -29.58 -0.48 2.15
N ILE A 216 -29.98 0.06 1.00
CA ILE A 216 -29.58 -0.43 -0.33
C ILE A 216 -28.97 0.66 -1.21
N GLY A 217 -29.16 1.92 -0.80
CA GLY A 217 -28.68 3.08 -1.55
C GLY A 217 -27.18 3.23 -1.45
N LYS A 218 -26.60 3.76 -2.51
CA LYS A 218 -25.17 4.07 -2.59
C LYS A 218 -25.00 5.57 -2.79
N LEU A 219 -23.90 6.12 -2.28
CA LEU A 219 -23.49 7.47 -2.61
C LEU A 219 -22.55 7.42 -3.81
N HIS A 220 -22.82 8.21 -4.85
CA HIS A 220 -21.98 8.29 -6.04
C HIS A 220 -21.47 9.72 -6.29
N LEU A 221 -20.18 9.85 -6.61
CA LEU A 221 -19.63 11.04 -7.28
C LEU A 221 -19.56 10.77 -8.78
N VAL A 222 -20.29 11.55 -9.57
CA VAL A 222 -20.63 11.22 -10.96
C VAL A 222 -20.03 12.27 -11.92
N THR A 223 -19.40 11.81 -13.01
CA THR A 223 -19.04 12.68 -14.15
C THR A 223 -19.54 12.06 -15.45
N LYS A 224 -20.12 12.89 -16.32
CA LYS A 224 -20.77 12.44 -17.57
C LYS A 224 -21.78 11.29 -17.32
N ALA A 225 -22.61 11.43 -16.30
CA ALA A 225 -23.60 10.43 -15.87
C ALA A 225 -23.03 9.04 -15.51
N THR A 226 -21.72 8.91 -15.24
CA THR A 226 -21.09 7.66 -14.78
C THR A 226 -20.49 7.84 -13.38
N PRO A 227 -20.80 6.95 -12.40
CA PRO A 227 -20.12 6.94 -11.10
C PRO A 227 -18.61 6.77 -11.25
N ARG A 228 -17.84 7.69 -10.67
CA ARG A 228 -16.37 7.64 -10.58
C ARG A 228 -15.90 7.22 -9.20
N MET A 229 -16.64 7.63 -8.17
CA MET A 229 -16.49 7.15 -6.81
C MET A 229 -17.85 6.66 -6.32
N THR A 230 -17.86 5.56 -5.59
CA THR A 230 -19.03 4.96 -4.97
C THR A 230 -18.72 4.68 -3.51
N ILE A 231 -19.61 5.03 -2.60
CA ILE A 231 -19.66 4.44 -1.26
C ILE A 231 -20.88 3.55 -1.25
N ASP A 232 -20.70 2.24 -1.04
CA ASP A 232 -21.80 1.29 -1.00
C ASP A 232 -22.51 1.28 0.37
N GLU A 233 -23.60 0.51 0.46
CA GLU A 233 -24.41 0.38 1.66
C GLU A 233 -23.67 -0.23 2.86
N THR A 234 -22.52 -0.87 2.63
CA THR A 234 -21.66 -1.45 3.67
C THR A 234 -20.55 -0.49 4.13
N GLY A 235 -20.41 0.66 3.46
CA GLY A 235 -19.37 1.66 3.72
C GLY A 235 -18.09 1.46 2.91
N ASN A 236 -18.05 0.51 1.97
CA ASN A 236 -16.88 0.31 1.11
C ASN A 236 -16.80 1.42 0.06
N VAL A 237 -15.59 1.93 -0.17
CA VAL A 237 -15.30 2.96 -1.17
C VAL A 237 -14.78 2.31 -2.46
N GLY A 238 -15.52 2.45 -3.55
CA GLY A 238 -15.12 2.08 -4.90
C GLY A 238 -14.66 3.28 -5.72
N ILE A 239 -13.48 3.25 -6.33
CA ILE A 239 -13.04 4.22 -7.34
C ILE A 239 -12.96 3.49 -8.69
N GLY A 240 -13.73 3.96 -9.68
CA GLY A 240 -13.86 3.27 -10.98
C GLY A 240 -14.73 2.00 -10.95
N THR A 241 -15.42 1.73 -9.83
CA THR A 241 -16.36 0.61 -9.66
C THR A 241 -17.55 1.02 -8.80
N THR A 242 -18.70 0.38 -9.03
CA THR A 242 -19.93 0.53 -8.23
C THR A 242 -20.18 -0.65 -7.29
N THR A 243 -19.33 -1.67 -7.34
CA THR A 243 -19.41 -2.90 -6.53
C THR A 243 -18.04 -3.15 -5.88
N PRO A 244 -17.61 -2.28 -4.95
CA PRO A 244 -16.40 -2.56 -4.18
C PRO A 244 -16.57 -3.85 -3.38
N ASN A 245 -15.49 -4.65 -3.26
CA ASN A 245 -15.49 -5.92 -2.52
C ASN A 245 -14.46 -5.91 -1.36
N ALA A 246 -14.01 -4.72 -1.00
CA ALA A 246 -13.09 -4.39 0.09
C ALA A 246 -13.31 -2.92 0.50
N TYR A 247 -12.83 -2.52 1.68
CA TYR A 247 -13.02 -1.16 2.21
C TYR A 247 -12.60 -0.04 1.24
N LEU A 248 -11.53 -0.25 0.48
CA LEU A 248 -11.16 0.59 -0.66
C LEU A 248 -10.85 -0.29 -1.88
N HIS A 249 -11.70 -0.23 -2.90
CA HIS A 249 -11.50 -0.92 -4.18
C HIS A 249 -11.30 0.11 -5.29
N VAL A 250 -10.06 0.27 -5.77
CA VAL A 250 -9.78 1.04 -6.98
C VAL A 250 -9.70 0.09 -8.17
N ASN A 251 -10.65 0.20 -9.09
CA ASN A 251 -10.76 -0.63 -10.30
C ASN A 251 -9.88 -0.08 -11.44
N ASP A 252 -8.64 0.26 -11.10
CA ASP A 252 -7.53 0.66 -11.97
C ASP A 252 -6.27 0.85 -11.10
N ARG A 253 -5.30 1.63 -11.57
CA ARG A 253 -4.10 2.04 -10.83
C ARG A 253 -4.39 3.20 -9.88
N ILE A 254 -3.72 3.20 -8.74
CA ILE A 254 -3.67 4.32 -7.80
C ILE A 254 -2.39 5.11 -8.07
N ARG A 255 -2.52 6.42 -8.29
CA ARG A 255 -1.37 7.34 -8.30
C ARG A 255 -1.29 8.05 -6.94
N VAL A 256 -0.18 7.90 -6.24
CA VAL A 256 0.06 8.52 -4.93
C VAL A 256 1.07 9.68 -5.09
N GLY A 257 0.57 10.88 -5.41
CA GLY A 257 1.29 12.16 -5.34
C GLY A 257 2.24 12.57 -6.48
N GLU A 258 2.52 13.87 -6.54
CA GLU A 258 3.71 14.56 -7.07
C GLU A 258 4.04 15.66 -6.04
N ASP A 259 5.24 15.70 -5.46
CA ASP A 259 5.68 16.81 -4.61
C ASP A 259 6.29 17.87 -5.55
N PRO A 260 5.70 19.08 -5.67
CA PRO A 260 6.23 20.13 -6.54
C PRO A 260 7.63 20.63 -6.11
N THR A 261 8.02 20.37 -4.87
CA THR A 261 9.26 20.85 -4.24
C THR A 261 10.43 19.88 -4.46
N TYR A 262 10.16 18.58 -4.52
CA TYR A 262 11.19 17.52 -4.63
C TYR A 262 11.00 16.54 -5.80
N GLY A 263 9.99 16.75 -6.65
CA GLY A 263 9.88 16.10 -7.96
C GLY A 263 9.50 14.63 -7.97
N ASN A 264 9.25 13.97 -6.83
CA ASN A 264 8.71 12.60 -6.77
C ASN A 264 7.91 12.36 -5.47
N VAL A 265 6.78 11.63 -5.55
CA VAL A 265 6.12 11.00 -4.38
C VAL A 265 5.72 9.56 -4.71
N PHE A 266 5.88 8.71 -3.69
CA PHE A 266 5.76 7.26 -3.68
C PHE A 266 4.39 6.78 -3.21
N GLY A 267 3.98 5.62 -3.70
CA GLY A 267 3.01 4.80 -2.97
C GLY A 267 3.62 4.35 -1.64
N GLU A 268 3.35 5.10 -0.57
CA GLU A 268 3.65 4.68 0.79
C GLU A 268 2.44 3.92 1.34
N LEU A 269 2.57 2.60 1.51
CA LEU A 269 1.64 1.81 2.30
C LEU A 269 2.11 1.90 3.77
N ILE A 270 1.64 2.92 4.48
CA ILE A 270 1.85 3.07 5.93
C ILE A 270 0.86 2.17 6.66
N HIS A 271 1.34 1.22 7.46
CA HIS A 271 0.54 0.64 8.53
C HIS A 271 0.59 1.59 9.72
N GLU A 272 -0.53 2.17 10.13
CA GLU A 272 -0.57 3.02 11.33
C GLU A 272 -0.15 2.20 12.55
N GLY A 273 0.94 2.60 13.23
CA GLY A 273 1.53 1.83 14.32
C GLY A 273 3.06 1.85 14.44
N GLY A 274 3.76 2.71 13.68
CA GLY A 274 5.17 3.05 13.94
C GLY A 274 6.14 1.87 13.77
N GLY A 275 6.56 1.58 12.53
CA GLY A 275 7.81 0.84 12.32
C GLY A 275 7.87 0.00 11.06
N ASN A 276 6.76 -0.58 10.60
CA ASN A 276 6.78 -1.59 9.53
C ASN A 276 6.03 -1.09 8.30
N GLY A 277 6.72 -0.96 7.15
CA GLY A 277 6.12 -0.51 5.90
C GLY A 277 6.89 -0.98 4.66
N PHE A 278 6.16 -1.27 3.58
CA PHE A 278 6.70 -1.47 2.24
C PHE A 278 6.79 -0.09 1.56
N LYS A 279 8.02 0.38 1.33
CA LYS A 279 8.29 1.68 0.70
C LYS A 279 8.95 1.45 -0.65
N ILE A 280 8.26 1.74 -1.75
CA ILE A 280 8.93 1.91 -3.05
C ILE A 280 9.42 3.36 -3.06
N ASN A 281 10.73 3.65 -3.05
CA ASN A 281 11.26 5.01 -2.87
C ASN A 281 12.14 5.42 -4.06
N ALA A 282 11.74 6.44 -4.82
CA ALA A 282 12.55 7.12 -5.85
C ALA A 282 13.27 8.30 -5.23
N ASN A 283 14.55 8.10 -4.99
CA ASN A 283 15.40 9.18 -4.56
C ASN A 283 15.67 10.14 -5.73
N ALA A 284 15.73 11.44 -5.41
CA ALA A 284 15.75 12.58 -6.33
C ALA A 284 17.12 12.82 -7.02
N GLY A 285 17.73 11.76 -7.57
CA GLY A 285 19.11 11.80 -8.10
C GLY A 285 19.30 11.28 -9.53
N GLY A 286 18.24 11.11 -10.33
CA GLY A 286 18.37 10.76 -11.75
C GLY A 286 18.51 9.27 -12.10
N GLY A 287 18.01 8.38 -11.23
CA GLY A 287 17.86 6.94 -11.50
C GLY A 287 16.48 6.45 -11.02
N TRP A 288 16.04 5.29 -11.49
CA TRP A 288 14.74 4.74 -11.08
C TRP A 288 14.72 4.50 -9.56
N ALA A 289 13.53 4.37 -8.99
CA ALA A 289 13.34 4.17 -7.57
C ALA A 289 13.90 2.86 -7.07
N ASP A 290 14.67 2.88 -5.99
CA ASP A 290 14.99 1.67 -5.26
C ASP A 290 13.73 1.16 -4.55
N MET A 291 13.56 -0.16 -4.43
CA MET A 291 12.45 -0.76 -3.67
C MET A 291 12.96 -1.12 -2.26
N HIS A 292 12.44 -0.50 -1.20
CA HIS A 292 12.92 -0.71 0.18
C HIS A 292 11.91 -1.49 1.05
N PHE A 293 12.45 -2.40 1.85
CA PHE A 293 11.77 -3.09 2.95
C PHE A 293 12.35 -2.58 4.27
N GLN A 294 11.51 -1.92 5.08
CA GLN A 294 11.95 -1.23 6.28
C GLN A 294 11.25 -1.76 7.54
N THR A 295 11.99 -1.79 8.64
CA THR A 295 11.47 -2.03 10.01
C THR A 295 12.11 -1.01 10.96
N ASP A 296 11.36 -0.47 11.91
CA ASP A 296 11.83 0.57 12.85
C ASP A 296 12.51 1.76 12.13
N GLY A 297 11.98 2.15 10.97
CA GLY A 297 12.53 3.25 10.16
C GLY A 297 13.87 2.95 9.47
N ASN A 298 14.40 1.74 9.58
CA ASN A 298 15.67 1.33 8.97
C ASN A 298 15.44 0.41 7.77
N THR A 299 16.17 0.62 6.67
CA THR A 299 16.17 -0.31 5.53
C THR A 299 16.85 -1.62 5.93
N ARG A 300 16.12 -2.72 5.82
CA ARG A 300 16.63 -4.08 6.08
C ARG A 300 17.01 -4.78 4.80
N MET A 301 16.20 -4.60 3.75
CA MET A 301 16.44 -5.08 2.41
C MET A 301 16.03 -4.01 1.40
N PHE A 302 16.74 -3.91 0.28
CA PHE A 302 16.30 -3.09 -0.85
C PHE A 302 16.77 -3.63 -2.18
N ILE A 303 16.15 -3.18 -3.26
CA ILE A 303 16.56 -3.44 -4.65
C ILE A 303 16.88 -2.10 -5.29
N GLU A 304 18.12 -1.92 -5.74
CA GLU A 304 18.53 -0.72 -6.48
C GLU A 304 17.85 -0.65 -7.85
N SER A 305 17.76 0.54 -8.43
CA SER A 305 17.37 0.72 -9.84
C SER A 305 18.21 -0.09 -10.83
N GLY A 306 19.47 -0.36 -10.51
CA GLY A 306 20.35 -1.26 -11.27
C GLY A 306 20.02 -2.75 -11.13
N GLY A 307 19.06 -3.10 -10.26
CA GLY A 307 18.62 -4.46 -9.99
C GLY A 307 19.43 -5.21 -8.94
N SER A 308 20.31 -4.52 -8.21
CA SER A 308 21.11 -5.11 -7.12
C SER A 308 20.32 -5.15 -5.82
N VAL A 309 20.29 -6.32 -5.17
CA VAL A 309 19.62 -6.52 -3.88
C VAL A 309 20.61 -6.36 -2.74
N GLY A 310 20.34 -5.43 -1.82
CA GLY A 310 21.10 -5.25 -0.58
C GLY A 310 20.33 -5.76 0.63
N ILE A 311 20.95 -6.59 1.47
CA ILE A 311 20.41 -7.00 2.78
C ILE A 311 21.42 -6.59 3.85
N GLY A 312 20.99 -5.79 4.83
CA GLY A 312 21.86 -5.28 5.90
C GLY A 312 22.96 -4.31 5.45
N THR A 313 22.93 -3.83 4.20
CA THR A 313 23.85 -2.85 3.62
C THR A 313 23.09 -1.66 3.05
N THR A 314 23.79 -0.58 2.71
CA THR A 314 23.25 0.60 2.00
C THR A 314 23.88 0.78 0.62
N SER A 315 24.82 -0.09 0.23
CA SER A 315 25.55 0.00 -1.04
C SER A 315 25.91 -1.40 -1.51
N PRO A 316 24.95 -2.17 -2.06
CA PRO A 316 25.25 -3.47 -2.66
C PRO A 316 26.20 -3.28 -3.84
N GLY A 317 27.26 -4.09 -3.89
CA GLY A 317 28.15 -4.12 -5.06
C GLY A 317 27.56 -5.02 -6.15
N PRO A 318 27.70 -6.35 -6.01
CA PRO A 318 27.08 -7.31 -6.92
C PRO A 318 25.56 -7.40 -6.77
N ARG A 319 24.91 -8.15 -7.67
CA ARG A 319 23.43 -8.31 -7.74
C ARG A 319 22.76 -8.75 -6.45
N LEU A 320 23.48 -9.43 -5.55
CA LEU A 320 23.02 -9.72 -4.20
C LEU A 320 24.18 -9.48 -3.24
N THR A 321 24.01 -8.54 -2.32
CA THR A 321 24.96 -8.26 -1.25
C THR A 321 24.27 -8.44 0.09
N VAL A 322 24.73 -9.43 0.87
CA VAL A 322 24.29 -9.65 2.25
C VAL A 322 25.42 -9.20 3.17
N LYS A 323 25.22 -8.10 3.88
CA LYS A 323 26.13 -7.63 4.92
C LYS A 323 25.62 -8.07 6.27
N SER A 324 26.43 -8.83 6.98
CA SER A 324 26.12 -9.22 8.34
C SER A 324 26.83 -8.34 9.37
N SER A 325 26.21 -8.17 10.53
CA SER A 325 26.79 -7.49 11.69
C SER A 325 27.34 -8.54 12.67
N GLY A 326 28.65 -8.54 12.88
CA GLY A 326 29.33 -9.42 13.85
C GLY A 326 29.81 -10.75 13.27
N TYR A 327 30.63 -11.46 14.07
CA TYR A 327 31.37 -12.67 13.68
C TYR A 327 30.53 -13.97 13.63
N THR A 328 29.21 -13.87 13.72
CA THR A 328 28.30 -15.04 13.76
C THR A 328 27.14 -14.92 12.78
N GLY A 329 26.85 -13.71 12.32
CA GLY A 329 25.83 -13.47 11.32
C GLY A 329 26.41 -13.71 9.92
N GLY A 330 25.68 -14.45 9.11
CA GLY A 330 26.04 -14.76 7.73
C GLY A 330 24.78 -15.13 6.97
N MET A 331 24.93 -15.86 5.88
CA MET A 331 23.80 -16.44 5.16
C MET A 331 23.63 -17.89 5.57
N ASN A 332 22.42 -18.27 5.99
CA ASN A 332 22.04 -19.67 6.23
C ASN A 332 21.01 -20.10 5.19
N VAL A 333 21.11 -21.35 4.76
CA VAL A 333 20.00 -22.12 4.18
C VAL A 333 19.70 -23.21 5.19
N LEU A 334 18.46 -23.24 5.68
CA LEU A 334 18.01 -24.18 6.70
C LEU A 334 17.08 -25.23 6.07
N ALA A 335 17.05 -26.41 6.67
CA ALA A 335 16.00 -27.39 6.49
C ALA A 335 14.72 -26.97 7.23
N ASP A 336 13.64 -27.73 7.08
CA ASP A 336 12.35 -27.47 7.70
C ASP A 336 12.33 -27.68 9.22
N ASP A 337 13.31 -28.42 9.74
CA ASP A 337 13.58 -28.64 11.17
C ASP A 337 14.57 -27.62 11.77
N ASP A 338 14.85 -26.53 11.05
CA ASP A 338 15.83 -25.47 11.38
C ASP A 338 17.31 -25.92 11.38
N ASP A 339 17.61 -27.17 11.00
CA ASP A 339 18.99 -27.60 10.82
C ASP A 339 19.64 -26.88 9.65
N ARG A 340 20.94 -26.59 9.78
CA ARG A 340 21.66 -25.92 8.69
C ARG A 340 21.88 -26.90 7.56
N ILE A 341 21.68 -26.45 6.32
CA ILE A 341 22.09 -27.16 5.10
C ILE A 341 23.38 -26.52 4.57
N PHE A 342 23.37 -25.19 4.49
CA PHE A 342 24.47 -24.41 3.91
C PHE A 342 24.66 -23.12 4.68
N ARG A 343 25.92 -22.73 4.90
CA ARG A 343 26.25 -21.47 5.57
C ARG A 343 27.45 -20.79 4.94
N VAL A 344 27.33 -19.47 4.78
CA VAL A 344 28.46 -18.57 4.54
C VAL A 344 28.58 -17.64 5.73
N ARG A 345 29.73 -17.63 6.41
CA ARG A 345 29.94 -16.80 7.58
C ARG A 345 31.38 -16.36 7.74
N GLN A 346 31.60 -15.40 8.62
CA GLN A 346 32.91 -15.12 9.21
C GLN A 346 33.00 -15.82 10.58
N SER A 347 34.19 -16.24 11.00
CA SER A 347 34.48 -16.71 12.35
C SER A 347 34.87 -15.53 13.27
N SER A 348 35.04 -15.78 14.57
CA SER A 348 35.57 -14.80 15.52
C SER A 348 37.03 -14.41 15.27
N SER A 349 37.80 -15.25 14.56
CA SER A 349 39.15 -14.92 14.08
C SER A 349 39.12 -13.99 12.84
N GLY A 350 37.95 -13.70 12.30
CA GLY A 350 37.80 -12.93 11.06
C GLY A 350 37.91 -13.78 9.79
N ALA A 351 38.07 -15.10 9.89
CA ALA A 351 38.15 -15.97 8.73
C ALA A 351 36.77 -16.21 8.12
N GLY A 352 36.62 -15.92 6.82
CA GLY A 352 35.44 -16.33 6.06
C GLY A 352 35.41 -17.85 5.87
N GLY A 353 34.22 -18.43 5.78
CA GLY A 353 34.07 -19.84 5.49
C GLY A 353 32.75 -20.22 4.85
N VAL A 354 32.80 -21.30 4.07
CA VAL A 354 31.65 -21.95 3.44
C VAL A 354 31.50 -23.35 4.03
N TYR A 355 30.30 -23.65 4.53
CA TYR A 355 30.01 -24.88 5.25
C TYR A 355 28.78 -25.57 4.67
N VAL A 356 28.87 -26.89 4.51
CA VAL A 356 27.73 -27.79 4.27
C VAL A 356 27.61 -28.70 5.47
N TYR A 357 26.38 -28.95 5.91
CA TYR A 357 26.09 -29.68 7.14
C TYR A 357 25.32 -30.97 6.86
N ASP A 358 25.43 -31.94 7.77
CA ASP A 358 24.52 -33.08 7.84
C ASP A 358 23.27 -32.75 8.69
N ASN A 359 22.37 -33.73 8.82
CA ASN A 359 21.15 -33.67 9.61
C ASN A 359 21.37 -33.82 11.14
N ALA A 360 22.63 -33.72 11.58
CA ALA A 360 22.99 -33.62 13.00
C ALA A 360 23.76 -32.31 13.25
N ASP A 361 23.66 -31.36 12.33
CA ASP A 361 24.29 -30.04 12.35
C ASP A 361 25.84 -30.09 12.42
N ASN A 362 26.46 -31.18 11.98
CA ASN A 362 27.90 -31.29 11.83
C ASN A 362 28.31 -30.79 10.44
N ALA A 363 29.34 -29.94 10.38
CA ALA A 363 29.88 -29.52 9.10
C ALA A 363 30.59 -30.71 8.43
N THR A 364 30.05 -31.18 7.31
CA THR A 364 30.60 -32.29 6.52
C THR A 364 31.54 -31.79 5.42
N ILE A 365 31.34 -30.56 4.95
CA ILE A 365 32.28 -29.85 4.08
C ILE A 365 32.55 -28.50 4.72
N ALA A 366 33.81 -28.22 5.04
CA ALA A 366 34.24 -26.96 5.59
C ALA A 366 35.39 -26.39 4.77
N ILE A 367 35.15 -25.26 4.11
CA ILE A 367 36.20 -24.43 3.50
C ILE A 367 36.42 -23.28 4.47
N ALA A 368 37.33 -23.46 5.43
CA ALA A 368 37.61 -22.48 6.46
C ALA A 368 38.82 -21.60 6.07
N GLY A 369 38.65 -20.27 6.18
CA GLY A 369 39.68 -19.28 5.85
C GLY A 369 40.79 -19.12 6.88
N ASP A 370 40.82 -19.92 7.96
CA ASP A 370 41.97 -19.98 8.87
C ASP A 370 43.19 -20.66 8.20
N GLY A 371 43.02 -21.16 6.97
CA GLY A 371 44.07 -21.61 6.05
C GLY A 371 43.65 -21.48 4.57
N ASN A 372 44.51 -21.93 3.68
CA ASN A 372 44.36 -21.81 2.23
C ASN A 372 43.75 -23.08 1.62
N SER A 373 42.46 -23.05 1.23
CA SER A 373 41.80 -24.14 0.48
C SER A 373 41.30 -23.64 -0.87
N TYR A 374 41.79 -24.21 -1.97
CA TYR A 374 41.51 -23.74 -3.33
C TYR A 374 40.84 -24.82 -4.16
N PHE A 375 39.75 -24.47 -4.85
CA PHE A 375 39.09 -25.29 -5.87
C PHE A 375 39.32 -24.63 -7.22
N ASN A 376 40.22 -25.16 -8.04
CA ASN A 376 40.57 -24.57 -9.33
C ASN A 376 40.35 -25.56 -10.46
N SER A 377 39.32 -25.33 -11.28
CA SER A 377 39.11 -26.05 -12.55
C SER A 377 39.15 -27.58 -12.42
N GLY A 378 38.64 -28.09 -11.28
CA GLY A 378 38.59 -29.52 -10.95
C GLY A 378 39.80 -30.07 -10.19
N ASN A 379 40.73 -29.24 -9.72
CA ASN A 379 41.81 -29.60 -8.78
C ASN A 379 41.56 -28.97 -7.40
N VAL A 380 41.98 -29.66 -6.33
CA VAL A 380 41.89 -29.21 -4.94
C VAL A 380 43.30 -28.94 -4.40
N GLY A 381 43.56 -27.70 -4.01
CA GLY A 381 44.81 -27.27 -3.38
C GLY A 381 44.61 -27.05 -1.88
N ILE A 382 45.40 -27.71 -1.03
CA ILE A 382 45.45 -27.46 0.41
C ILE A 382 46.81 -26.84 0.76
N GLY A 383 46.80 -25.61 1.27
CA GLY A 383 48.02 -24.82 1.51
C GLY A 383 48.65 -24.20 0.25
N THR A 384 48.05 -24.34 -0.93
CA THR A 384 48.59 -23.83 -2.21
C THR A 384 47.51 -23.27 -3.14
N SER A 385 47.71 -22.07 -3.69
CA SER A 385 46.78 -21.40 -4.63
C SER A 385 46.87 -21.86 -6.07
N SER A 386 47.88 -22.68 -6.40
CA SER A 386 48.16 -23.11 -7.77
C SER A 386 48.41 -24.63 -7.79
N PRO A 387 47.37 -25.45 -7.58
CA PRO A 387 47.52 -26.91 -7.54
C PRO A 387 47.93 -27.47 -8.91
N SER A 388 49.03 -28.21 -8.94
CA SER A 388 49.61 -28.83 -10.14
C SER A 388 49.01 -30.21 -10.47
N SER A 389 48.26 -30.78 -9.53
CA SER A 389 47.60 -32.10 -9.61
C SER A 389 46.16 -32.03 -9.08
N LYS A 390 45.39 -33.11 -9.25
CA LYS A 390 43.98 -33.19 -8.81
C LYS A 390 43.82 -32.93 -7.31
N LEU A 391 44.75 -33.41 -6.50
CA LEU A 391 44.94 -33.05 -5.10
C LEU A 391 46.40 -32.64 -4.93
N ASP A 392 46.65 -31.39 -4.53
CA ASP A 392 48.00 -30.85 -4.27
C ASP A 392 48.02 -30.26 -2.86
N VAL A 393 48.78 -30.90 -1.96
CA VAL A 393 48.89 -30.51 -0.56
C VAL A 393 50.29 -29.98 -0.31
N ARG A 394 50.41 -28.69 0.03
CA ARG A 394 51.66 -28.11 0.53
C ARG A 394 51.73 -28.23 2.04
N GLY A 395 52.11 -29.40 2.50
CA GLY A 395 52.25 -29.75 3.92
C GLY A 395 52.22 -31.26 4.10
N ASN A 396 52.24 -31.71 5.36
CA ASN A 396 52.13 -33.13 5.69
C ASN A 396 50.71 -33.63 5.40
N ILE A 397 50.59 -34.90 5.02
CA ILE A 397 49.29 -35.57 4.82
C ILE A 397 49.17 -36.66 5.88
N THR A 398 48.09 -36.61 6.67
CA THR A 398 47.73 -37.68 7.60
C THR A 398 46.40 -38.29 7.16
N ILE A 399 46.40 -39.60 6.90
CA ILE A 399 45.18 -40.37 6.63
C ILE A 399 44.84 -41.13 7.90
N ARG A 400 43.59 -41.01 8.38
CA ARG A 400 43.11 -41.67 9.59
C ARG A 400 41.97 -42.62 9.30
N SER A 401 41.84 -43.66 10.12
CA SER A 401 40.70 -44.56 10.12
C SER A 401 39.45 -43.81 10.56
N ALA A 402 38.39 -43.85 9.74
CA ALA A 402 37.11 -43.23 10.09
C ALA A 402 36.48 -43.86 11.35
N THR A 403 36.74 -45.14 11.59
CA THR A 403 36.15 -45.88 12.72
C THR A 403 36.93 -45.70 14.01
N THR A 404 38.26 -45.67 13.96
CA THR A 404 39.11 -45.68 15.17
C THR A 404 39.83 -44.36 15.43
N GLY A 405 39.89 -43.45 14.46
CA GLY A 405 40.66 -42.20 14.54
C GLY A 405 42.18 -42.38 14.46
N SER A 406 42.68 -43.62 14.46
CA SER A 406 44.10 -43.95 14.35
C SER A 406 44.68 -43.48 13.02
N ILE A 407 45.93 -43.01 13.02
CA ILE A 407 46.70 -42.76 11.80
C ILE A 407 46.83 -44.08 11.05
N VAL A 408 46.63 -44.09 9.74
CA VAL A 408 46.80 -45.24 8.83
C VAL A 408 48.04 -45.03 7.97
N MET A 409 48.24 -43.79 7.53
CA MET A 409 49.38 -43.36 6.73
C MET A 409 49.72 -41.91 7.05
N GLU A 410 51.01 -41.61 7.16
CA GLU A 410 51.52 -40.26 7.27
C GLU A 410 52.59 -40.01 6.20
N LEU A 411 52.46 -38.89 5.49
CA LEU A 411 53.51 -38.31 4.65
C LEU A 411 54.14 -37.16 5.43
N GLY A 412 55.28 -37.45 6.04
CA GLY A 412 55.98 -36.58 6.98
C GLY A 412 57.20 -35.89 6.38
N THR A 413 58.16 -35.56 7.24
CA THR A 413 59.36 -34.79 6.89
C THR A 413 60.61 -35.65 6.66
N GLY A 414 60.51 -36.96 6.91
CA GLY A 414 61.61 -37.90 6.73
C GLY A 414 61.88 -38.26 5.27
N LEU A 415 62.83 -39.18 5.08
CA LEU A 415 63.35 -39.59 3.78
C LEU A 415 63.32 -41.12 3.58
N ASP A 416 62.60 -41.79 4.47
CA ASP A 416 62.50 -43.23 4.66
C ASP A 416 61.06 -43.71 4.48
N TYR A 417 60.92 -45.01 4.28
CA TYR A 417 59.68 -45.75 4.37
C TYR A 417 59.73 -46.56 5.66
N ALA A 418 58.86 -46.22 6.60
CA ALA A 418 58.80 -46.80 7.93
C ALA A 418 57.45 -47.44 8.23
N GLU A 419 57.51 -48.47 9.07
CA GLU A 419 56.33 -49.09 9.68
C GLU A 419 56.51 -49.07 11.20
N GLY A 420 55.41 -48.94 11.93
CA GLY A 420 55.44 -48.98 13.39
C GLY A 420 55.58 -50.41 13.92
N PHE A 421 56.48 -50.60 14.89
CA PHE A 421 56.70 -51.89 15.55
C PHE A 421 56.74 -51.74 17.07
N ASN A 422 56.34 -52.82 17.75
CA ASN A 422 56.56 -52.97 19.19
C ASN A 422 57.89 -53.67 19.46
N VAL A 423 58.57 -53.28 20.53
CA VAL A 423 59.88 -53.80 20.92
C VAL A 423 59.78 -54.58 22.23
N SER A 424 60.34 -55.79 22.26
CA SER A 424 60.16 -56.73 23.38
C SER A 424 61.17 -56.56 24.51
N ASN A 425 62.38 -56.08 24.20
CA ASN A 425 63.51 -56.07 25.15
C ASN A 425 63.93 -54.67 25.64
N SER A 426 63.16 -53.63 25.32
CA SER A 426 63.41 -52.28 25.83
C SER A 426 62.13 -51.45 25.89
N ASN A 427 62.02 -50.60 26.92
CA ASN A 427 60.95 -49.61 27.06
C ASN A 427 61.39 -48.20 26.61
N THR A 428 62.63 -48.04 26.18
CA THR A 428 63.15 -46.77 25.68
C THR A 428 64.04 -47.05 24.49
N ILE A 429 63.65 -46.51 23.34
CA ILE A 429 64.28 -46.80 22.06
C ILE A 429 64.72 -45.46 21.49
N GLU A 430 66.03 -45.24 21.44
CA GLU A 430 66.58 -44.01 20.88
C GLU A 430 66.52 -44.06 19.35
N PRO A 431 66.19 -42.95 18.68
CA PRO A 431 66.28 -42.88 17.22
C PRO A 431 67.67 -43.28 16.70
N GLY A 432 67.68 -43.93 15.53
CA GLY A 432 68.88 -44.49 14.91
C GLY A 432 69.30 -45.87 15.44
N THR A 433 68.61 -46.40 16.46
CA THR A 433 68.84 -47.76 16.98
C THR A 433 68.50 -48.81 15.92
N ILE A 434 69.33 -49.85 15.79
CA ILE A 434 69.06 -50.96 14.88
C ILE A 434 68.29 -52.05 15.60
N LEU A 435 67.20 -52.49 14.97
CA LEU A 435 66.34 -53.53 15.49
C LEU A 435 66.42 -54.80 14.64
N CYS A 436 66.25 -55.92 15.30
CA CYS A 436 66.17 -57.26 14.74
C CYS A 436 64.80 -57.87 15.03
N ILE A 437 64.33 -58.78 14.19
CA ILE A 437 63.13 -59.59 14.45
C ILE A 437 63.37 -60.39 15.73
N ASP A 438 62.40 -60.35 16.65
CA ASP A 438 62.46 -61.18 17.84
C ASP A 438 61.84 -62.56 17.57
N PRO A 439 62.64 -63.64 17.48
CA PRO A 439 62.11 -64.98 17.22
C PRO A 439 61.21 -65.50 18.34
N GLU A 440 61.34 -64.99 19.56
CA GLU A 440 60.56 -65.43 20.73
C GLU A 440 59.21 -64.69 20.85
N ASN A 441 59.06 -63.55 20.19
CA ASN A 441 57.85 -62.72 20.24
C ASN A 441 57.40 -62.35 18.81
N PRO A 442 56.64 -63.23 18.13
CA PRO A 442 56.21 -62.99 16.75
C PRO A 442 55.52 -61.63 16.55
N GLY A 443 55.96 -60.88 15.54
CA GLY A 443 55.45 -59.53 15.22
C GLY A 443 56.11 -58.40 16.01
N LYS A 444 56.99 -58.70 16.98
CA LYS A 444 57.81 -57.71 17.69
C LYS A 444 59.26 -57.72 17.19
N LEU A 445 59.94 -56.62 17.45
CA LEU A 445 61.37 -56.48 17.25
C LEU A 445 62.11 -56.43 18.58
N LYS A 446 63.44 -56.54 18.53
CA LYS A 446 64.35 -56.38 19.66
C LYS A 446 65.56 -55.58 19.24
N ILE A 447 66.22 -54.90 20.19
CA ILE A 447 67.50 -54.22 19.92
C ILE A 447 68.51 -55.25 19.42
N SER A 448 69.23 -54.92 18.34
CA SER A 448 70.33 -55.74 17.83
C SER A 448 71.44 -55.87 18.88
N GLU A 449 71.99 -57.07 19.10
CA GLU A 449 73.01 -57.31 20.12
C GLU A 449 74.25 -58.02 19.56
N ASN A 450 74.09 -58.73 18.43
CA ASN A 450 75.13 -59.56 17.84
C ASN A 450 75.56 -59.00 16.48
N PRO A 451 76.86 -59.09 16.14
CA PRO A 451 77.32 -58.76 14.80
C PRO A 451 76.81 -59.78 13.77
N TYR A 452 76.55 -59.32 12.54
CA TYR A 452 76.04 -60.15 11.44
C TYR A 452 74.73 -60.88 11.75
N ASP A 453 73.81 -60.21 12.43
CA ASP A 453 72.49 -60.77 12.76
C ASP A 453 71.59 -60.78 11.53
N LYS A 454 71.24 -61.98 11.07
CA LYS A 454 70.38 -62.19 9.89
C LYS A 454 68.92 -61.82 10.11
N THR A 455 68.54 -61.52 11.35
CA THR A 455 67.20 -61.07 11.69
C THR A 455 67.08 -59.54 11.68
N VAL A 456 68.10 -58.81 11.22
CA VAL A 456 68.04 -57.35 11.09
C VAL A 456 66.79 -56.90 10.33
N ALA A 457 66.00 -56.03 10.95
CA ALA A 457 64.70 -55.60 10.45
C ALA A 457 64.70 -54.15 9.96
N GLY A 458 65.59 -53.32 10.49
CA GLY A 458 65.67 -51.91 10.10
C GLY A 458 66.24 -51.01 11.19
N ILE A 459 66.07 -49.71 11.00
CA ILE A 459 66.61 -48.67 11.87
C ILE A 459 65.47 -47.81 12.39
N VAL A 460 65.48 -47.46 13.66
CA VAL A 460 64.46 -46.58 14.26
C VAL A 460 64.56 -45.17 13.68
N ALA A 461 63.46 -44.67 13.11
CA ALA A 461 63.37 -43.33 12.53
C ALA A 461 63.35 -42.23 13.62
N GLY A 462 63.55 -40.96 13.23
CA GLY A 462 63.51 -39.81 14.16
C GLY A 462 64.87 -39.17 14.48
N ALA A 463 65.98 -39.81 14.08
CA ALA A 463 67.31 -39.31 14.39
C ALA A 463 67.61 -38.00 13.64
N ASN A 464 68.37 -37.11 14.28
CA ASN A 464 68.66 -35.75 13.77
C ASN A 464 67.40 -34.86 13.53
N GLY A 465 66.28 -35.16 14.20
CA GLY A 465 65.03 -34.39 14.06
C GLY A 465 64.24 -34.67 12.77
N LEU A 466 64.68 -35.64 11.97
CA LEU A 466 63.95 -36.13 10.80
C LEU A 466 63.07 -37.29 11.24
N GLY A 467 61.76 -37.07 11.29
CA GLY A 467 60.78 -38.13 11.49
C GLY A 467 60.73 -39.10 10.31
N SER A 468 59.64 -39.86 10.19
CA SER A 468 59.43 -40.77 9.06
C SER A 468 59.02 -40.02 7.79
N GLY A 469 59.47 -40.47 6.62
CA GLY A 469 59.06 -39.91 5.33
C GLY A 469 57.66 -40.40 4.94
N VAL A 470 57.53 -41.71 4.82
CA VAL A 470 56.24 -42.40 4.73
C VAL A 470 56.14 -43.32 5.93
N ARG A 471 55.13 -43.12 6.79
CA ARG A 471 54.82 -44.03 7.90
C ARG A 471 53.53 -44.78 7.59
N LEU A 472 53.54 -46.10 7.73
CA LEU A 472 52.34 -46.93 7.72
C LEU A 472 52.07 -47.58 9.08
N GLY A 473 50.79 -47.85 9.36
CA GLY A 473 50.36 -48.64 10.51
C GLY A 473 49.20 -47.99 11.25
N THR A 474 48.23 -48.81 11.67
CA THR A 474 46.94 -48.35 12.23
C THR A 474 46.86 -48.37 13.76
N GLN A 475 47.95 -48.70 14.45
CA GLN A 475 48.01 -48.87 15.91
C GLN A 475 49.06 -47.94 16.52
N GLU A 476 48.99 -47.73 17.83
CA GLU A 476 50.11 -47.15 18.58
C GLU A 476 51.20 -48.21 18.72
N PHE A 477 52.40 -47.85 18.29
CA PHE A 477 53.58 -48.70 18.30
C PHE A 477 54.69 -48.02 19.11
N ASP A 478 55.61 -48.82 19.66
CA ASP A 478 56.71 -48.30 20.47
C ASP A 478 57.65 -47.39 19.67
N CYS A 479 57.89 -47.68 18.39
CA CYS A 479 58.68 -46.84 17.49
C CYS A 479 58.36 -47.06 16.01
N ASP A 480 58.79 -46.12 15.16
CA ASP A 480 58.78 -46.26 13.70
C ASP A 480 60.13 -46.79 13.23
N VAL A 481 60.10 -47.80 12.35
CA VAL A 481 61.31 -48.47 11.87
C VAL A 481 61.41 -48.32 10.36
N ALA A 482 62.46 -47.63 9.91
CA ALA A 482 62.82 -47.49 8.52
C ALA A 482 63.19 -48.85 7.93
N LEU A 483 62.38 -49.32 6.98
CA LEU A 483 62.59 -50.56 6.22
C LEU A 483 63.31 -50.28 4.89
N ALA A 484 63.21 -49.06 4.40
CA ALA A 484 63.88 -48.60 3.18
C ALA A 484 64.08 -47.07 3.21
N GLY A 485 65.00 -46.57 2.37
CA GLY A 485 65.24 -45.14 2.21
C GLY A 485 66.38 -44.62 3.08
N ARG A 486 66.40 -43.31 3.39
CA ARG A 486 67.53 -42.66 4.07
C ARG A 486 67.19 -42.37 5.51
N VAL A 487 68.00 -42.90 6.43
CA VAL A 487 67.82 -42.74 7.88
C VAL A 487 69.16 -42.58 8.57
N TYR A 488 69.20 -41.82 9.66
CA TYR A 488 70.39 -41.71 10.50
C TYR A 488 70.52 -42.95 11.38
N CYS A 489 71.65 -43.64 11.27
CA CYS A 489 71.94 -44.89 11.97
C CYS A 489 72.98 -44.69 13.05
N ASN A 490 72.72 -45.21 14.24
CA ASN A 490 73.72 -45.38 15.29
C ASN A 490 74.79 -46.33 14.77
N THR A 491 76.03 -45.86 14.65
CA THR A 491 77.12 -46.58 13.99
C THR A 491 78.43 -46.46 14.79
N ILE A 492 79.22 -47.53 14.78
CA ILE A 492 80.53 -47.61 15.44
C ILE A 492 81.59 -48.10 14.45
N ALA A 493 82.71 -47.36 14.38
CA ALA A 493 83.84 -47.63 13.49
C ALA A 493 85.00 -48.27 14.27
N THR A 494 84.82 -49.45 14.87
CA THR A 494 85.81 -50.02 15.81
C THR A 494 87.16 -50.34 15.16
N ASN A 495 87.14 -50.97 13.99
CA ASN A 495 88.36 -51.55 13.39
C ASN A 495 88.90 -50.75 12.20
N GLU A 496 88.02 -50.09 11.45
CA GLU A 496 88.34 -49.36 10.21
C GLU A 496 87.45 -48.12 10.08
N ASN A 497 87.83 -47.20 9.19
CA ASN A 497 86.95 -46.11 8.80
C ASN A 497 85.72 -46.66 8.08
N ILE A 498 84.59 -46.01 8.29
CA ILE A 498 83.39 -46.16 7.46
C ILE A 498 83.41 -45.05 6.43
N GLU A 499 83.31 -45.41 5.16
CA GLU A 499 83.26 -44.49 4.02
C GLU A 499 81.94 -44.63 3.27
N PRO A 500 81.45 -43.57 2.62
CA PRO A 500 80.25 -43.65 1.78
C PRO A 500 80.35 -44.79 0.75
N GLY A 501 79.33 -45.65 0.72
CA GLY A 501 79.26 -46.84 -0.12
C GLY A 501 79.61 -48.14 0.60
N ASP A 502 80.24 -48.09 1.78
CA ASP A 502 80.50 -49.28 2.60
C ASP A 502 79.19 -49.94 3.04
N LEU A 503 79.14 -51.27 2.95
CA LEU A 503 78.04 -52.06 3.50
C LEU A 503 78.11 -52.03 5.03
N LEU A 504 76.95 -51.87 5.66
CA LEU A 504 76.79 -51.88 7.11
C LEU A 504 75.97 -53.11 7.55
N THR A 505 76.32 -53.63 8.71
CA THR A 505 75.66 -54.75 9.40
C THR A 505 75.48 -54.39 10.88
N THR A 506 74.69 -55.16 11.63
CA THR A 506 74.66 -55.08 13.10
C THR A 506 76.07 -55.26 13.70
N SER A 507 76.33 -54.65 14.85
CA SER A 507 77.59 -54.76 15.57
C SER A 507 77.44 -55.52 16.90
N SER A 508 78.55 -55.75 17.59
CA SER A 508 78.55 -56.26 18.97
C SER A 508 78.18 -55.21 20.02
N VAL A 509 77.99 -53.94 19.62
CA VAL A 509 77.49 -52.88 20.50
C VAL A 509 75.98 -52.79 20.28
N PRO A 510 75.15 -52.99 21.32
CA PRO A 510 73.72 -53.08 21.14
C PRO A 510 73.13 -51.86 20.44
N GLY A 511 72.35 -52.08 19.38
CA GLY A 511 71.70 -51.03 18.60
C GLY A 511 72.59 -50.27 17.62
N TYR A 512 73.88 -50.64 17.48
CA TYR A 512 74.84 -49.96 16.61
C TYR A 512 75.23 -50.80 15.40
N ALA A 513 75.43 -50.13 14.25
CA ALA A 513 75.93 -50.71 13.02
C ALA A 513 77.46 -50.69 13.02
N MET A 514 78.06 -51.59 12.26
CA MET A 514 79.47 -51.57 11.91
C MET A 514 79.65 -51.85 10.42
N LYS A 515 80.83 -51.53 9.90
CA LYS A 515 81.24 -51.91 8.54
C LYS A 515 81.24 -53.43 8.38
N VAL A 516 80.74 -53.91 7.26
CA VAL A 516 80.91 -55.29 6.81
C VAL A 516 82.38 -55.51 6.46
N THR A 517 83.03 -56.41 7.19
CA THR A 517 84.40 -56.86 6.91
C THR A 517 84.44 -58.35 6.55
N ASP A 518 83.39 -59.10 6.92
CA ASP A 518 83.19 -60.51 6.59
C ASP A 518 82.03 -60.64 5.61
N PHE A 519 82.37 -60.76 4.33
CA PHE A 519 81.38 -60.83 3.25
C PHE A 519 80.68 -62.19 3.16
N GLU A 520 81.22 -63.25 3.77
CA GLU A 520 80.55 -64.56 3.78
C GLU A 520 79.39 -64.56 4.77
N ASN A 521 79.58 -63.97 5.96
CA ASN A 521 78.55 -63.86 6.98
C ASN A 521 77.58 -62.68 6.78
N ALA A 522 77.94 -61.71 5.94
CA ALA A 522 77.09 -60.55 5.63
C ALA A 522 75.79 -60.92 4.90
N HIS A 523 75.74 -62.06 4.20
CA HIS A 523 74.55 -62.44 3.44
C HIS A 523 73.33 -62.65 4.35
N GLY A 524 72.30 -61.82 4.17
CA GLY A 524 71.09 -61.78 5.01
C GLY A 524 71.20 -60.91 6.26
N ALA A 525 72.36 -60.30 6.52
CA ALA A 525 72.60 -59.41 7.67
C ALA A 525 72.98 -57.97 7.25
N ILE A 526 72.89 -57.66 5.96
CA ILE A 526 73.18 -56.31 5.46
C ILE A 526 72.01 -55.40 5.80
N LEU A 527 72.33 -54.34 6.55
CA LEU A 527 71.38 -53.30 6.92
C LEU A 527 71.22 -52.25 5.81
N GLY A 528 72.32 -51.94 5.12
CA GLY A 528 72.34 -50.91 4.09
C GLY A 528 73.74 -50.44 3.74
N LYS A 529 73.83 -49.25 3.15
CA LYS A 529 75.10 -48.61 2.78
C LYS A 529 75.28 -47.29 3.49
N ALA A 530 76.49 -47.04 3.98
CA ALA A 530 76.86 -45.74 4.53
C ALA A 530 76.74 -44.65 3.45
N MET A 531 76.18 -43.50 3.81
CA MET A 531 76.16 -42.29 2.99
C MET A 531 77.06 -41.18 3.55
N GLU A 532 77.49 -41.33 4.80
CA GLU A 532 78.41 -40.46 5.50
C GLU A 532 79.57 -41.28 6.07
N SER A 533 80.72 -40.63 6.25
CA SER A 533 81.92 -41.26 6.81
C SER A 533 81.93 -41.24 8.33
N LEU A 534 82.51 -42.26 8.97
CA LEU A 534 82.83 -42.29 10.39
C LEU A 534 84.28 -42.73 10.60
N GLU A 535 85.09 -41.88 11.23
CA GLU A 535 86.49 -42.19 11.51
C GLU A 535 86.62 -43.36 12.49
N LYS A 536 87.64 -44.19 12.27
CA LYS A 536 88.02 -45.30 13.16
C LYS A 536 88.12 -44.83 14.62
N GLY A 537 87.58 -45.65 15.52
CA GLY A 537 87.52 -45.40 16.96
C GLY A 537 86.36 -44.51 17.41
N LYS A 538 85.57 -43.95 16.48
CA LYS A 538 84.41 -43.13 16.82
C LYS A 538 83.09 -43.93 16.82
N LYS A 539 82.15 -43.39 17.57
CA LYS A 539 80.76 -43.83 17.69
C LYS A 539 79.88 -42.60 17.45
N GLY A 540 78.86 -42.71 16.61
CA GLY A 540 78.02 -41.58 16.24
C GLY A 540 76.85 -41.98 15.36
N GLN A 541 76.03 -41.00 14.98
CA GLN A 541 74.99 -41.19 13.99
C GLN A 541 75.53 -40.78 12.61
N ILE A 542 75.34 -41.64 11.62
CA ILE A 542 75.66 -41.34 10.22
C ILE A 542 74.45 -41.63 9.34
N LEU A 543 74.32 -40.92 8.23
CA LEU A 543 73.26 -41.18 7.26
C LEU A 543 73.51 -42.52 6.53
N VAL A 544 72.48 -43.35 6.44
CA VAL A 544 72.51 -44.68 5.81
C VAL A 544 71.37 -44.81 4.82
N LEU A 545 71.67 -45.41 3.66
CA LEU A 545 70.66 -45.90 2.72
C LEU A 545 70.28 -47.34 3.12
N VAL A 546 69.09 -47.51 3.70
CA VAL A 546 68.57 -48.80 4.14
C VAL A 546 68.15 -49.62 2.93
N THR A 547 68.75 -50.78 2.82
CA THR A 547 68.45 -51.80 1.81
C THR A 547 68.72 -53.16 2.46
N LEU A 548 67.71 -53.77 3.06
CA LEU A 548 67.84 -55.08 3.70
C LEU A 548 68.10 -56.13 2.60
N HIS A 549 69.24 -56.83 2.68
CA HIS A 549 69.73 -57.76 1.65
C HIS A 549 70.29 -59.06 2.21
#